data_AF-A0A7V8D893-F1
#
_entry.id   AF-A0A7V8D893-F1
#
_cell.length_a   1.000
_cell.length_b   1.000
_cell.length_c   1.000
_cell.angle_alpha   90.00
_cell.angle_beta   90.00
_cell.angle_gamma   90.00
#
_symmetry.space_group_name_H-M   'P 1'
#
loop_
_entity.id
_entity.type
_entity.pdbx_description
1 polymer ?
#
loop_
_entity_poly.entity_id
_entity_poly.type
_entity_poly.pdbx_seq_one_letter_code
_entity_poly.pdbx_strand_id
1 'polypeptide(L)'
;MLATFSNRALQKALLSSVAVVAIFAIYAPNVAKADPTPECNNGLGVSTSTECGTNSTTGEAQNATAVGNNSQALRQNATAVGQFSIASEENSTAIGQSALADGTGATAVGQDSTASGINSTAIGKNAASGANQGVALGAFAQATAENSVAIGYLTFATRANTVSFGNVGTERQLTNVAAGTFDTDAVNLGQLNAALAAIVNPYFKVNGTGTAAVVSGAFSTASGIGSIASGSFATATGFGSESSGNYSTATGGLAIARGLRTAAFGYNARALGDYSSAFGADSYAIGRESAAFGNGANSSGEASVAIGTDAEAFELGATAVGNEASANQVFSTSIGFESRANDVGGVALGGWAIATGDGSIAIGRGAETLFGNAIAIGRFAFTAGVNGTAIGSSAGASGDDGTAVGYASEASGEKSTVVGSESEAIGYASSAFGRLSYAGGYKSTAIGSYSEANFMNSSAFGAEAVADALNAVALGAYSVAIRANTVSIGDVGSERQLVNLAPGTQGTDAVNLNQLNVVSNVA
;
A
#
# COMPACT_ATOMS: atom_id res chain seq x y z
N MET A 1 -47.41 52.78 65.78
CA MET A 1 -46.65 52.91 67.05
C MET A 1 -45.59 53.97 66.81
N LEU A 2 -45.67 55.15 67.43
CA LEU A 2 -45.41 55.44 68.87
C LEU A 2 -43.99 55.03 69.31
N ALA A 3 -43.23 55.82 70.06
CA ALA A 3 -43.33 57.25 70.39
C ALA A 3 -41.99 57.76 70.98
N THR A 4 -41.69 59.05 70.77
CA THR A 4 -41.09 60.04 71.71
C THR A 4 -40.53 59.53 73.07
N PHE A 5 -39.32 59.90 73.53
CA PHE A 5 -39.00 61.12 74.34
C PHE A 5 -37.61 60.96 75.01
N SER A 6 -36.93 61.95 75.62
CA SER A 6 -37.10 63.43 75.65
C SER A 6 -35.77 64.16 75.90
N ASN A 7 -35.56 65.24 75.14
CA ASN A 7 -35.04 66.55 75.55
C ASN A 7 -34.91 66.84 77.08
N ARG A 8 -33.78 67.41 77.52
CA ARG A 8 -33.74 68.41 78.62
C ARG A 8 -32.50 69.32 78.57
N ALA A 9 -32.75 70.62 78.51
CA ALA A 9 -31.75 71.69 78.52
C ALA A 9 -31.58 72.32 79.93
N LEU A 10 -30.41 72.95 80.14
CA LEU A 10 -30.04 74.01 81.11
C LEU A 10 -30.57 73.97 82.57
N GLN A 11 -29.65 74.09 83.55
CA GLN A 11 -29.73 75.13 84.60
C GLN A 11 -28.44 75.29 85.46
N LYS A 12 -28.24 76.53 85.99
CA LYS A 12 -27.14 77.12 86.80
C LYS A 12 -26.12 77.93 85.98
N ALA A 13 -26.24 79.24 85.75
CA ALA A 13 -26.93 80.39 86.40
C ALA A 13 -26.16 81.11 87.54
N LEU A 14 -26.37 82.44 87.57
CA LEU A 14 -25.96 83.49 88.54
C LEU A 14 -24.53 84.08 88.44
N LEU A 15 -24.29 85.40 88.62
CA LEU A 15 -25.10 86.63 88.37
C LEU A 15 -24.21 87.90 88.58
N SER A 16 -24.74 89.11 88.24
CA SER A 16 -24.31 90.47 88.69
C SER A 16 -22.98 91.05 88.13
N SER A 17 -22.77 92.36 87.92
CA SER A 17 -23.69 93.52 87.79
C SER A 17 -22.96 94.82 87.36
N VAL A 18 -23.53 95.56 86.40
CA VAL A 18 -23.67 97.05 86.32
C VAL A 18 -22.43 98.00 86.38
N ALA A 19 -22.40 98.93 85.40
CA ALA A 19 -21.82 100.30 85.37
C ALA A 19 -20.32 100.57 85.08
N VAL A 20 -20.07 100.93 83.81
CA VAL A 20 -19.30 102.10 83.29
C VAL A 20 -18.12 102.68 84.10
N VAL A 21 -16.90 102.47 83.61
CA VAL A 21 -15.84 103.49 83.45
C VAL A 21 -15.08 103.19 82.14
N ALA A 22 -14.76 104.20 81.33
CA ALA A 22 -13.99 104.03 80.10
C ALA A 22 -12.47 104.14 80.34
N ILE A 23 -11.68 103.24 79.74
CA ILE A 23 -10.23 103.37 79.48
C ILE A 23 -9.84 102.36 78.38
N PHE A 24 -8.84 102.72 77.56
CA PHE A 24 -8.29 101.89 76.48
C PHE A 24 -7.73 100.54 76.98
N ALA A 25 -8.11 99.44 76.34
CA ALA A 25 -7.39 98.16 76.43
C ALA A 25 -7.44 97.39 75.10
N ILE A 26 -6.26 97.20 74.55
CA ILE A 26 -5.90 96.51 73.30
C ILE A 26 -6.59 95.14 73.17
N TYR A 27 -7.33 94.92 72.08
CA TYR A 27 -7.70 93.58 71.61
C TYR A 27 -6.59 93.08 70.69
N ALA A 28 -5.81 92.10 71.13
CA ALA A 28 -4.78 91.48 70.29
C ALA A 28 -5.45 90.67 69.16
N PRO A 29 -4.99 90.78 67.90
CA PRO A 29 -5.48 89.92 66.82
C PRO A 29 -5.08 88.47 67.08
N ASN A 30 -5.92 87.53 66.63
CA ASN A 30 -5.59 86.11 66.64
C ASN A 30 -4.26 85.89 65.91
N VAL A 31 -3.25 85.38 66.63
CA VAL A 31 -2.00 84.95 66.00
C VAL A 31 -2.35 83.85 65.01
N ALA A 32 -1.98 84.04 63.74
CA ALA A 32 -2.07 82.97 62.76
C ALA A 32 -1.24 81.79 63.29
N LYS A 33 -1.88 80.65 63.56
CA LYS A 33 -1.14 79.40 63.68
C LYS A 33 -0.56 79.14 62.29
N ALA A 34 0.76 79.27 62.16
CA ALA A 34 1.47 78.63 61.06
C ALA A 34 1.05 77.16 61.05
N ASP A 35 0.61 76.69 59.89
CA ASP A 35 0.38 75.27 59.65
C ASP A 35 1.73 74.56 59.87
N PRO A 36 1.81 73.44 60.63
CA PRO A 36 3.05 72.68 60.79
C PRO A 36 3.53 71.97 59.50
N THR A 37 2.97 72.30 58.34
CA THR A 37 3.54 71.93 57.05
C THR A 37 4.90 72.63 56.86
N PRO A 38 5.96 71.91 56.47
CA PRO A 38 7.23 72.54 56.13
C PRO A 38 7.05 73.55 55.00
N GLU A 39 7.59 74.76 55.17
CA GLU A 39 7.57 75.77 54.09
C GLU A 39 8.26 75.23 52.84
N CYS A 40 7.74 75.60 51.66
CA CYS A 40 8.42 75.32 50.40
C CYS A 40 9.45 76.42 50.09
N ASN A 41 10.53 76.06 49.37
CA ASN A 41 11.61 76.92 48.87
C ASN A 41 12.45 77.57 49.99
N ASN A 42 12.84 76.76 50.98
CA ASN A 42 13.69 77.14 52.11
C ASN A 42 15.07 76.45 52.10
N GLY A 43 15.47 75.81 51.00
CA GLY A 43 16.76 75.15 50.84
C GLY A 43 17.85 76.05 50.24
N LEU A 44 18.89 75.41 49.71
CA LEU A 44 19.99 76.07 48.99
C LEU A 44 19.70 76.19 47.47
N GLY A 45 18.57 75.67 47.01
CA GLY A 45 18.19 75.67 45.60
C GLY A 45 18.19 77.06 44.96
N VAL A 46 18.59 77.09 43.69
CA VAL A 46 18.44 78.29 42.84
C VAL A 46 16.96 78.65 42.68
N SER A 47 16.66 79.93 42.44
CA SER A 47 15.31 80.51 42.48
C SER A 47 14.30 80.00 41.44
N THR A 48 14.69 79.07 40.56
CA THR A 48 13.79 78.36 39.64
C THR A 48 13.43 76.94 40.09
N SER A 49 14.01 76.47 41.19
CA SER A 49 13.74 75.15 41.76
C SER A 49 12.60 75.20 42.79
N THR A 50 12.02 74.04 43.11
CA THR A 50 10.98 73.88 44.13
C THR A 50 11.39 72.83 45.13
N GLU A 51 11.48 73.18 46.41
CA GLU A 51 11.80 72.27 47.51
C GLU A 51 10.63 72.30 48.48
N CYS A 52 10.06 71.18 48.92
CA CYS A 52 9.00 71.23 49.92
C CYS A 52 8.93 69.97 50.79
N GLY A 53 9.36 70.10 52.03
CA GLY A 53 9.40 69.01 53.02
C GLY A 53 10.62 69.12 53.92
N THR A 54 10.55 68.53 55.12
CA THR A 54 11.73 68.50 56.01
C THR A 54 12.86 67.72 55.32
N ASN A 55 14.02 68.35 55.18
CA ASN A 55 15.20 67.84 54.47
C ASN A 55 15.00 67.54 52.97
N SER A 56 13.98 68.09 52.30
CA SER A 56 13.97 68.08 50.83
C SER A 56 15.11 68.95 50.28
N THR A 57 15.78 68.53 49.21
CA THR A 57 16.84 69.33 48.58
C THR A 57 16.88 69.18 47.07
N THR A 58 17.11 70.30 46.38
CA THR A 58 17.47 70.34 44.95
C THR A 58 18.99 70.54 44.74
N GLY A 59 19.77 70.66 45.82
CA GLY A 59 21.18 71.06 45.74
C GLY A 59 21.32 72.42 45.05
N GLU A 60 22.10 72.47 43.97
CA GLU A 60 22.29 73.66 43.12
C GLU A 60 21.51 73.55 41.79
N ALA A 61 20.54 72.62 41.69
CA ALA A 61 19.93 72.25 40.42
C ALA A 61 18.88 73.26 39.92
N GLN A 62 19.07 73.74 38.69
CA GLN A 62 18.09 74.59 38.00
C GLN A 62 16.82 73.81 37.64
N ASN A 63 15.66 74.43 37.89
CA ASN A 63 14.32 73.91 37.56
C ASN A 63 13.99 72.53 38.19
N ALA A 64 14.74 72.10 39.20
CA ALA A 64 14.50 70.85 39.89
C ALA A 64 13.33 70.97 40.89
N THR A 65 12.63 69.87 41.14
CA THR A 65 11.47 69.82 42.05
C THR A 65 11.64 68.67 43.05
N ALA A 66 11.89 68.97 44.33
CA ALA A 66 12.00 68.00 45.42
C ALA A 66 10.86 68.20 46.43
N VAL A 67 9.83 67.35 46.40
CA VAL A 67 8.63 67.46 47.27
C VAL A 67 8.44 66.19 48.09
N GLY A 68 8.59 66.28 49.40
CA GLY A 68 8.52 65.17 50.33
C GLY A 68 9.62 65.23 51.41
N ASN A 69 9.40 64.55 52.53
CA ASN A 69 10.43 64.46 53.57
C ASN A 69 11.66 63.69 53.04
N ASN A 70 12.84 64.29 53.13
CA ASN A 70 14.11 63.78 52.57
C ASN A 70 14.08 63.46 51.04
N SER A 71 13.24 64.14 50.25
CA SER A 71 13.31 64.03 48.77
C SER A 71 14.52 64.75 48.19
N GLN A 72 15.08 64.25 47.10
CA GLN A 72 16.33 64.73 46.50
C GLN A 72 16.21 64.84 44.99
N ALA A 73 16.32 66.04 44.42
CA ALA A 73 16.30 66.27 42.98
C ALA A 73 17.59 66.98 42.54
N LEU A 74 18.65 66.21 42.29
CA LEU A 74 20.04 66.67 42.42
C LEU A 74 20.64 67.30 41.14
N ARG A 75 19.91 67.31 40.03
CA ARG A 75 20.37 67.81 38.72
C ARG A 75 19.31 68.62 37.99
N GLN A 76 19.73 69.32 36.94
CA GLN A 76 18.85 70.18 36.16
C GLN A 76 17.59 69.43 35.68
N ASN A 77 16.44 70.08 35.84
CA ASN A 77 15.10 69.58 35.55
C ASN A 77 14.69 68.27 36.28
N ALA A 78 15.45 67.80 37.28
CA ALA A 78 15.12 66.58 38.02
C ALA A 78 13.86 66.78 38.89
N THR A 79 13.01 65.75 39.01
CA THR A 79 11.75 65.81 39.79
C THR A 79 11.63 64.63 40.75
N ALA A 80 11.76 64.86 42.05
CA ALA A 80 11.59 63.88 43.12
C ALA A 80 10.36 64.21 43.99
N VAL A 81 9.29 63.41 43.89
CA VAL A 81 8.02 63.63 44.60
C VAL A 81 7.65 62.39 45.43
N GLY A 82 7.85 62.48 46.75
CA GLY A 82 7.61 61.40 47.71
C GLY A 82 8.67 61.40 48.82
N GLN A 83 8.33 60.80 49.97
CA GLN A 83 9.31 60.64 51.06
C GLN A 83 10.49 59.79 50.58
N PHE A 84 11.73 60.23 50.82
CA PHE A 84 12.96 59.56 50.33
C PHE A 84 13.03 59.31 48.82
N SER A 85 12.24 60.02 47.99
CA SER A 85 12.40 59.94 46.52
C SER A 85 13.71 60.60 46.10
N ILE A 86 14.41 60.01 45.13
CA ILE A 86 15.71 60.48 44.64
C ILE A 86 15.67 60.51 43.10
N ALA A 87 15.84 61.70 42.53
CA ALA A 87 16.07 61.95 41.11
C ALA A 87 17.48 62.53 40.99
N SER A 88 18.47 61.66 40.80
CA SER A 88 19.90 61.98 40.95
C SER A 88 20.58 62.43 39.66
N GLU A 89 19.93 62.28 38.51
CA GLU A 89 20.51 62.57 37.19
C GLU A 89 19.70 63.60 36.37
N GLU A 90 20.32 64.18 35.32
CA GLU A 90 19.68 65.25 34.53
C GLU A 90 18.37 64.77 33.90
N ASN A 91 17.31 65.59 33.97
CA ASN A 91 15.96 65.28 33.49
C ASN A 91 15.33 64.00 34.10
N SER A 92 15.84 63.49 35.21
CA SER A 92 15.30 62.30 35.89
C SER A 92 14.01 62.63 36.68
N THR A 93 13.11 61.66 36.81
CA THR A 93 11.83 61.82 37.54
C THR A 93 11.58 60.63 38.45
N ALA A 94 11.46 60.84 39.76
CA ALA A 94 11.19 59.84 40.79
C ALA A 94 9.92 60.21 41.57
N ILE A 95 8.81 59.47 41.40
CA ILE A 95 7.52 59.76 42.03
C ILE A 95 7.04 58.55 42.85
N GLY A 96 7.04 58.69 44.17
CA GLY A 96 6.69 57.63 45.12
C GLY A 96 7.63 57.60 46.32
N GLN A 97 7.21 56.95 47.41
CA GLN A 97 8.09 56.77 48.57
C GLN A 97 9.28 55.87 48.16
N SER A 98 10.50 56.30 48.45
CA SER A 98 11.75 55.63 48.04
C SER A 98 11.90 55.36 46.54
N ALA A 99 11.20 56.10 45.66
CA ALA A 99 11.43 55.99 44.22
C ALA A 99 12.82 56.54 43.86
N LEU A 100 13.57 55.83 43.01
CA LEU A 100 14.95 56.17 42.61
C LEU A 100 15.06 56.25 41.08
N ALA A 101 15.36 57.43 40.56
CA ALA A 101 15.69 57.66 39.16
C ALA A 101 17.15 58.14 39.06
N ASP A 102 18.04 57.21 38.73
CA ASP A 102 19.51 57.36 38.79
C ASP A 102 20.19 57.26 37.42
N GLY A 103 19.41 57.08 36.36
CA GLY A 103 19.87 57.27 34.99
C GLY A 103 19.52 58.66 34.46
N THR A 104 20.35 59.23 33.59
CA THR A 104 20.02 60.45 32.83
C THR A 104 18.73 60.22 32.03
N GLY A 105 17.74 61.11 32.19
CA GLY A 105 16.41 60.97 31.59
C GLY A 105 15.55 59.81 32.13
N ALA A 106 15.94 59.19 33.25
CA ALA A 106 15.21 58.04 33.80
C ALA A 106 13.92 58.44 34.53
N THR A 107 12.90 57.60 34.48
CA THR A 107 11.59 57.82 35.13
C THR A 107 11.20 56.65 36.02
N ALA A 108 11.16 56.85 37.34
CA ALA A 108 10.70 55.90 38.34
C ALA A 108 9.36 56.39 38.95
N VAL A 109 8.29 55.60 38.84
CA VAL A 109 6.96 55.95 39.38
C VAL A 109 6.37 54.78 40.15
N GLY A 110 6.31 54.89 41.47
CA GLY A 110 5.84 53.86 42.38
C GLY A 110 6.75 53.71 43.59
N GLN A 111 6.20 53.13 44.66
CA GLN A 111 6.94 52.94 45.90
C GLN A 111 8.07 51.89 45.73
N ASP A 112 9.28 52.24 46.13
CA ASP A 112 10.55 51.53 45.81
C ASP A 112 10.78 51.24 44.31
N SER A 113 10.23 52.05 43.40
CA SER A 113 10.55 51.90 41.96
C SER A 113 11.96 52.41 41.67
N THR A 114 12.71 51.73 40.78
CA THR A 114 14.10 52.07 40.45
C THR A 114 14.31 52.12 38.94
N ALA A 115 14.76 53.25 38.42
CA ALA A 115 15.14 53.45 37.02
C ALA A 115 16.59 53.95 36.95
N SER A 116 17.55 53.04 36.76
CA SER A 116 18.99 53.34 36.82
C SER A 116 19.70 53.32 35.46
N GLY A 117 19.04 52.84 34.41
CA GLY A 117 19.55 52.94 33.04
C GLY A 117 19.31 54.33 32.43
N ILE A 118 20.18 54.75 31.50
CA ILE A 118 19.97 55.98 30.72
C ILE A 118 18.67 55.84 29.92
N ASN A 119 17.81 56.86 29.98
CA ASN A 119 16.46 56.87 29.39
C ASN A 119 15.58 55.67 29.80
N SER A 120 15.79 55.12 31.00
CA SER A 120 15.00 53.99 31.50
C SER A 120 13.68 54.42 32.14
N THR A 121 12.68 53.54 32.16
CA THR A 121 11.37 53.80 32.79
C THR A 121 10.98 52.63 33.69
N ALA A 122 10.60 52.89 34.93
CA ALA A 122 10.13 51.89 35.89
C ALA A 122 8.83 52.37 36.56
N ILE A 123 7.69 51.76 36.21
CA ILE A 123 6.36 52.16 36.69
C ILE A 123 5.71 50.99 37.42
N GLY A 124 5.46 51.15 38.72
CA GLY A 124 4.89 50.16 39.62
C GLY A 124 5.70 50.01 40.91
N LYS A 125 5.06 49.53 41.99
CA LYS A 125 5.77 49.23 43.25
C LYS A 125 6.89 48.22 43.00
N ASN A 126 8.12 48.53 43.42
CA ASN A 126 9.30 47.68 43.21
C ASN A 126 9.58 47.34 41.72
N ALA A 127 9.07 48.14 40.77
CA ALA A 127 9.47 48.01 39.36
C ALA A 127 10.93 48.45 39.21
N ALA A 128 11.74 47.70 38.45
CA ALA A 128 13.17 47.97 38.28
C ALA A 128 13.56 47.98 36.80
N SER A 129 14.06 49.11 36.30
CA SER A 129 14.66 49.20 34.97
C SER A 129 16.14 49.51 35.09
N GLY A 130 16.94 48.44 35.04
CA GLY A 130 18.37 48.47 35.34
C GLY A 130 19.26 48.83 34.15
N ALA A 131 18.77 48.60 32.92
CA ALA A 131 19.53 48.78 31.69
C ALA A 131 19.10 50.02 30.88
N ASN A 132 20.00 50.53 30.05
CA ASN A 132 19.74 51.65 29.15
C ASN A 132 18.54 51.36 28.24
N GLN A 133 17.67 52.36 28.07
CA GLN A 133 16.42 52.27 27.29
C GLN A 133 15.47 51.16 27.77
N GLY A 134 15.66 50.61 28.97
CA GLY A 134 14.76 49.62 29.55
C GLY A 134 13.43 50.21 30.00
N VAL A 135 12.34 49.44 29.91
CA VAL A 135 11.01 49.83 30.38
C VAL A 135 10.39 48.71 31.23
N ALA A 136 10.29 48.91 32.53
CA ALA A 136 9.57 48.02 33.46
C ALA A 136 8.19 48.61 33.80
N LEU A 137 7.11 47.94 33.39
CA LEU A 137 5.72 48.38 33.59
C LEU A 137 4.91 47.33 34.33
N GLY A 138 4.78 47.49 35.64
CA GLY A 138 4.09 46.59 36.55
C GLY A 138 4.85 46.44 37.87
N ALA A 139 4.13 46.14 38.96
CA ALA A 139 4.79 45.92 40.24
C ALA A 139 5.74 44.71 40.16
N PHE A 140 6.98 44.87 40.64
CA PHE A 140 8.07 43.89 40.50
C PHE A 140 8.43 43.50 39.06
N ALA A 141 8.06 44.28 38.05
CA ALA A 141 8.57 44.12 36.68
C ALA A 141 10.07 44.48 36.63
N GLN A 142 10.87 43.74 35.86
CA GLN A 142 12.32 43.93 35.77
C GLN A 142 12.79 43.96 34.31
N ALA A 143 13.27 45.12 33.85
CA ALA A 143 13.93 45.28 32.56
C ALA A 143 15.45 45.36 32.78
N THR A 144 16.15 44.24 32.59
CA THR A 144 17.58 44.09 32.94
C THR A 144 18.50 44.01 31.72
N ALA A 145 17.95 44.02 30.51
CA ALA A 145 18.70 44.09 29.26
C ALA A 145 18.44 45.39 28.49
N GLU A 146 19.41 45.82 27.69
CA GLU A 146 19.35 47.05 26.91
C GLU A 146 18.18 47.07 25.91
N ASN A 147 17.47 48.19 25.81
CA ASN A 147 16.31 48.36 24.94
C ASN A 147 15.29 47.20 25.09
N SER A 148 14.94 46.86 26.33
CA SER A 148 14.00 45.78 26.63
C SER A 148 12.83 46.25 27.49
N VAL A 149 11.65 45.65 27.28
CA VAL A 149 10.40 46.04 27.90
C VAL A 149 9.83 44.87 28.71
N ALA A 150 9.61 45.04 30.01
CA ALA A 150 8.97 44.07 30.89
C ALA A 150 7.56 44.54 31.26
N ILE A 151 6.51 43.88 30.74
CA ILE A 151 5.11 44.26 30.97
C ILE A 151 4.42 43.25 31.89
N GLY A 152 3.87 43.73 33.01
CA GLY A 152 3.08 42.96 33.97
C GLY A 152 3.80 42.66 35.30
N TYR A 153 3.02 42.19 36.27
CA TYR A 153 3.52 41.82 37.61
C TYR A 153 4.54 40.66 37.54
N LEU A 154 5.70 40.80 38.19
CA LEU A 154 6.78 39.79 38.16
C LEU A 154 7.24 39.39 36.73
N THR A 155 7.19 40.31 35.77
CA THR A 155 7.72 40.09 34.41
C THR A 155 9.21 40.40 34.33
N PHE A 156 9.97 39.59 33.62
CA PHE A 156 11.41 39.77 33.44
C PHE A 156 11.76 39.90 31.96
N ALA A 157 12.44 40.98 31.58
CA ALA A 157 13.00 41.20 30.24
C ALA A 157 14.53 41.15 30.32
N THR A 158 15.08 39.96 30.04
CA THR A 158 16.50 39.60 30.20
C THR A 158 17.27 39.52 28.88
N ARG A 159 16.63 39.79 27.74
CA ARG A 159 17.24 39.82 26.41
C ARG A 159 17.07 41.19 25.77
N ALA A 160 18.15 41.73 25.21
CA ALA A 160 18.13 43.04 24.56
C ALA A 160 17.19 43.06 23.35
N ASN A 161 16.60 44.22 23.04
CA ASN A 161 15.65 44.41 21.93
C ASN A 161 14.43 43.46 22.01
N THR A 162 13.77 43.37 23.16
CA THR A 162 12.57 42.51 23.33
C THR A 162 11.47 43.16 24.15
N VAL A 163 10.23 42.69 23.93
CA VAL A 163 9.12 42.85 24.88
C VAL A 163 8.86 41.50 25.54
N SER A 164 8.96 41.44 26.86
CA SER A 164 8.54 40.31 27.69
C SER A 164 7.18 40.61 28.32
N PHE A 165 6.31 39.60 28.33
CA PHE A 165 4.99 39.64 28.97
C PHE A 165 4.89 38.70 30.18
N GLY A 166 5.97 38.06 30.61
CA GLY A 166 5.95 37.14 31.76
C GLY A 166 7.33 36.67 32.20
N ASN A 167 7.38 35.51 32.85
CA ASN A 167 8.60 34.77 33.12
C ASN A 167 8.37 33.29 32.76
N VAL A 168 9.43 32.48 32.76
CA VAL A 168 9.32 31.03 32.51
C VAL A 168 8.42 30.39 33.56
N GLY A 169 7.36 29.69 33.13
CA GLY A 169 6.33 29.10 33.98
C GLY A 169 5.26 30.07 34.50
N THR A 170 5.34 31.36 34.14
CA THR A 170 4.31 32.39 34.40
C THR A 170 4.03 33.23 33.14
N GLU A 171 4.02 32.57 31.99
CA GLU A 171 3.73 33.17 30.69
C GLU A 171 2.31 33.75 30.64
N ARG A 172 2.13 34.87 29.95
CA ARG A 172 0.82 35.48 29.72
C ARG A 172 0.34 35.23 28.29
N GLN A 173 -0.95 34.97 28.16
CA GLN A 173 -1.61 34.93 26.85
C GLN A 173 -1.79 36.37 26.33
N LEU A 174 -1.30 36.63 25.12
CA LEU A 174 -1.61 37.86 24.39
C LEU A 174 -2.93 37.67 23.63
N THR A 175 -4.00 38.28 24.13
CA THR A 175 -5.36 38.15 23.57
C THR A 175 -5.71 39.32 22.65
N ASN A 176 -6.74 39.13 21.81
CA ASN A 176 -7.21 40.12 20.82
C ASN A 176 -6.19 40.51 19.73
N VAL A 177 -5.27 39.60 19.39
CA VAL A 177 -4.31 39.77 18.29
C VAL A 177 -5.04 39.59 16.95
N ALA A 178 -5.20 40.67 16.20
CA ALA A 178 -5.68 40.64 14.82
C ALA A 178 -4.76 39.78 13.93
N ALA A 179 -5.24 39.33 12.77
CA ALA A 179 -4.40 38.58 11.84
C ALA A 179 -3.28 39.48 11.28
N GLY A 180 -2.04 39.02 11.35
CA GLY A 180 -0.89 39.72 10.77
C GLY A 180 -1.00 39.84 9.25
N THR A 181 -0.59 40.98 8.71
CA THR A 181 -0.65 41.32 7.27
C THR A 181 0.73 41.62 6.67
N PHE A 182 1.75 41.85 7.50
CA PHE A 182 3.16 41.97 7.13
C PHE A 182 4.01 40.86 7.77
N ASP A 183 5.18 40.58 7.17
CA ASP A 183 6.10 39.50 7.60
C ASP A 183 6.59 39.60 9.05
N THR A 184 6.51 40.81 9.66
CA THR A 184 6.92 41.10 11.03
C THR A 184 5.77 41.15 12.04
N ASP A 185 4.53 40.93 11.59
CA ASP A 185 3.36 40.93 12.49
C ASP A 185 3.27 39.63 13.29
N ALA A 186 2.62 39.70 14.46
CA ALA A 186 2.35 38.51 15.26
C ALA A 186 1.30 37.62 14.58
N VAL A 187 1.63 36.34 14.37
CA VAL A 187 0.71 35.33 13.85
C VAL A 187 -0.25 34.88 14.94
N ASN A 188 -1.56 34.95 14.69
CA ASN A 188 -2.58 34.47 15.63
C ASN A 188 -2.96 32.99 15.39
N LEU A 189 -3.65 32.37 16.35
CA LEU A 189 -4.04 30.95 16.27
C LEU A 189 -4.96 30.65 15.07
N GLY A 190 -5.75 31.63 14.61
CA GLY A 190 -6.58 31.48 13.40
C GLY A 190 -5.74 31.30 12.14
N GLN A 191 -4.69 32.11 11.99
CA GLN A 191 -3.73 32.00 10.88
C GLN A 191 -2.96 30.66 10.93
N LEU A 192 -2.50 30.24 12.11
CA LEU A 192 -1.82 28.95 12.28
C LEU A 192 -2.73 27.77 11.92
N ASN A 193 -3.97 27.77 12.39
CA ASN A 193 -4.95 26.72 12.07
C ASN A 193 -5.30 26.70 10.58
N ALA A 194 -5.43 27.87 9.93
CA ALA A 194 -5.64 27.96 8.49
C ALA A 194 -4.45 27.41 7.69
N ALA A 195 -3.22 27.71 8.12
CA ALA A 195 -2.01 27.15 7.51
C ALA A 195 -1.93 25.61 7.68
N LEU A 196 -2.21 25.08 8.87
CA LEU A 196 -2.25 23.63 9.11
C LEU A 196 -3.35 22.94 8.30
N ALA A 197 -4.52 23.56 8.13
CA ALA A 197 -5.58 23.04 7.27
C ALA A 197 -5.17 23.03 5.79
N ALA A 198 -4.37 24.00 5.33
CA ALA A 198 -3.86 24.06 3.96
C ALA A 198 -2.75 23.03 3.66
N ILE A 199 -2.06 22.49 4.68
CA ILE A 199 -1.05 21.42 4.53
C ILE A 199 -1.68 20.07 4.11
N VAL A 200 -3.01 19.93 4.19
CA VAL A 200 -3.70 18.71 3.76
C VAL A 200 -3.68 18.59 2.23
N ASN A 201 -2.71 17.84 1.70
CA ASN A 201 -2.56 17.55 0.27
C ASN A 201 -3.90 17.03 -0.32
N PRO A 202 -4.50 17.73 -1.31
CA PRO A 202 -5.77 17.30 -1.89
C PRO A 202 -5.63 16.03 -2.76
N TYR A 203 -4.43 15.77 -3.29
CA TYR A 203 -4.12 14.64 -4.17
C TYR A 203 -3.70 13.37 -3.41
N PHE A 204 -3.36 13.47 -2.12
CA PHE A 204 -2.94 12.32 -1.31
C PHE A 204 -3.63 12.31 0.06
N LYS A 205 -4.63 11.44 0.21
CA LYS A 205 -5.38 11.23 1.45
C LYS A 205 -5.08 9.85 1.99
N VAL A 206 -4.44 9.78 3.16
CA VAL A 206 -4.20 8.52 3.89
C VAL A 206 -5.18 8.44 5.05
N ASN A 207 -6.06 7.45 5.02
CA ASN A 207 -6.89 7.09 6.18
C ASN A 207 -6.23 5.89 6.87
N GLY A 208 -5.47 6.14 7.94
CA GLY A 208 -4.73 5.08 8.61
C GLY A 208 -4.28 5.39 10.03
N THR A 209 -4.73 4.55 10.97
CA THR A 209 -4.26 4.49 12.36
C THR A 209 -3.57 3.14 12.57
N GLY A 210 -2.25 3.08 12.34
CA GLY A 210 -1.47 1.84 12.44
C GLY A 210 0.01 2.06 12.18
N THR A 211 0.77 0.98 12.04
CA THR A 211 2.23 1.01 11.79
C THR A 211 2.55 1.86 10.56
N ALA A 212 3.58 2.70 10.66
CA ALA A 212 4.05 3.51 9.54
C ALA A 212 4.59 2.63 8.38
N ALA A 213 4.59 3.19 7.17
CA ALA A 213 5.32 2.61 6.05
C ALA A 213 6.84 2.66 6.34
N VAL A 214 7.57 1.60 5.98
CA VAL A 214 9.02 1.46 6.19
C VAL A 214 9.72 1.46 4.84
N VAL A 215 10.69 2.36 4.69
CA VAL A 215 11.55 2.51 3.50
C VAL A 215 12.99 2.35 3.97
N SER A 216 13.67 1.28 3.53
CA SER A 216 15.10 1.05 3.81
C SER A 216 15.94 0.74 2.57
N GLY A 217 15.31 0.43 1.44
CA GLY A 217 16.01 0.27 0.17
C GLY A 217 16.34 1.61 -0.49
N ALA A 218 17.50 1.72 -1.13
CA ALA A 218 17.87 2.92 -1.88
C ALA A 218 16.88 3.17 -3.03
N PHE A 219 16.40 4.42 -3.20
CA PHE A 219 15.40 4.81 -4.21
C PHE A 219 14.07 4.03 -4.15
N SER A 220 13.74 3.43 -3.01
CA SER A 220 12.50 2.65 -2.85
C SER A 220 11.31 3.50 -2.39
N THR A 221 10.09 2.99 -2.58
CA THR A 221 8.83 3.66 -2.23
C THR A 221 7.93 2.70 -1.45
N ALA A 222 7.45 3.13 -0.27
CA ALA A 222 6.44 2.41 0.51
C ALA A 222 5.22 3.30 0.74
N SER A 223 4.02 2.82 0.41
CA SER A 223 2.75 3.55 0.51
C SER A 223 1.65 2.64 1.07
N GLY A 224 1.17 2.94 2.28
CA GLY A 224 0.18 2.12 3.00
C GLY A 224 0.60 1.82 4.44
N ILE A 225 -0.39 1.51 5.28
CA ILE A 225 -0.14 1.16 6.69
C ILE A 225 0.69 -0.14 6.73
N GLY A 226 1.83 -0.11 7.40
CA GLY A 226 2.73 -1.25 7.55
C GLY A 226 3.34 -1.78 6.24
N SER A 227 3.33 -1.01 5.14
CA SER A 227 4.05 -1.42 3.93
C SER A 227 5.56 -1.32 4.14
N ILE A 228 6.33 -2.20 3.51
CA ILE A 228 7.78 -2.33 3.67
C ILE A 228 8.44 -2.36 2.29
N ALA A 229 9.27 -1.37 1.98
CA ALA A 229 10.14 -1.38 0.80
C ALA A 229 11.61 -1.40 1.24
N SER A 230 12.26 -2.56 1.14
CA SER A 230 13.63 -2.78 1.62
C SER A 230 14.62 -3.13 0.50
N GLY A 231 14.15 -3.56 -0.66
CA GLY A 231 14.99 -3.72 -1.85
C GLY A 231 15.35 -2.38 -2.50
N SER A 232 16.51 -2.28 -3.13
CA SER A 232 16.87 -1.09 -3.91
C SER A 232 15.94 -0.95 -5.11
N PHE A 233 15.42 0.26 -5.37
CA PHE A 233 14.36 0.54 -6.35
C PHE A 233 13.05 -0.25 -6.13
N ALA A 234 12.82 -0.80 -4.93
CA ALA A 234 11.60 -1.54 -4.63
C ALA A 234 10.38 -0.62 -4.46
N THR A 235 9.20 -1.09 -4.85
CA THR A 235 7.92 -0.40 -4.62
C THR A 235 6.97 -1.30 -3.83
N ALA A 236 6.46 -0.83 -2.70
CA ALA A 236 5.45 -1.50 -1.87
C ALA A 236 4.21 -0.59 -1.72
N THR A 237 3.06 -0.97 -2.30
CA THR A 237 1.82 -0.19 -2.24
C THR A 237 0.65 -1.04 -1.76
N GLY A 238 0.08 -0.68 -0.60
CA GLY A 238 -1.04 -1.39 0.03
C GLY A 238 -0.77 -1.76 1.49
N PHE A 239 -1.83 -1.98 2.26
CA PHE A 239 -1.75 -2.41 3.67
C PHE A 239 -0.87 -3.65 3.82
N GLY A 240 0.20 -3.58 4.62
CA GLY A 240 1.10 -4.71 4.89
C GLY A 240 1.80 -5.30 3.67
N SER A 241 1.92 -4.55 2.56
CA SER A 241 2.66 -4.99 1.37
C SER A 241 4.17 -5.03 1.65
N GLU A 242 4.88 -6.03 1.15
CA GLU A 242 6.33 -6.20 1.33
C GLU A 242 7.03 -6.30 -0.03
N SER A 243 8.05 -5.46 -0.24
CA SER A 243 8.84 -5.37 -1.47
C SER A 243 10.32 -5.35 -1.08
N SER A 244 10.91 -6.55 -0.96
CA SER A 244 12.25 -6.77 -0.41
C SER A 244 13.30 -7.16 -1.45
N GLY A 245 12.88 -7.57 -2.66
CA GLY A 245 13.78 -7.80 -3.79
C GLY A 245 14.27 -6.50 -4.44
N ASN A 246 15.50 -6.48 -4.96
CA ASN A 246 15.96 -5.34 -5.76
C ASN A 246 15.11 -5.22 -7.05
N TYR A 247 14.69 -4.00 -7.40
CA TYR A 247 13.76 -3.71 -8.50
C TYR A 247 12.42 -4.44 -8.41
N SER A 248 12.00 -4.86 -7.21
CA SER A 248 10.71 -5.55 -7.01
C SER A 248 9.54 -4.58 -6.88
N THR A 249 8.34 -5.04 -7.22
CA THR A 249 7.10 -4.27 -7.04
C THR A 249 6.03 -5.16 -6.40
N ALA A 250 5.48 -4.72 -5.27
CA ALA A 250 4.36 -5.34 -4.58
C ALA A 250 3.20 -4.33 -4.50
N THR A 251 2.07 -4.62 -5.13
CA THR A 251 0.89 -3.75 -5.16
C THR A 251 -0.37 -4.54 -4.78
N GLY A 252 -0.96 -4.20 -3.64
CA GLY A 252 -2.11 -4.88 -3.05
C GLY A 252 -1.97 -5.05 -1.55
N GLY A 253 -3.08 -5.28 -0.84
CA GLY A 253 -3.01 -5.61 0.58
C GLY A 253 -2.29 -6.94 0.77
N LEU A 254 -1.27 -6.99 1.63
CA LEU A 254 -0.44 -8.18 1.90
C LEU A 254 0.29 -8.75 0.67
N ALA A 255 0.44 -7.98 -0.42
CA ALA A 255 1.25 -8.39 -1.57
C ALA A 255 2.73 -8.51 -1.18
N ILE A 256 3.42 -9.55 -1.64
CA ILE A 256 4.82 -9.84 -1.29
C ILE A 256 5.66 -10.03 -2.57
N ALA A 257 6.72 -9.23 -2.72
CA ALA A 257 7.68 -9.34 -3.81
C ALA A 257 9.12 -9.44 -3.23
N ARG A 258 9.72 -10.64 -3.26
CA ARG A 258 11.02 -10.91 -2.60
C ARG A 258 12.16 -11.19 -3.58
N GLY A 259 11.89 -11.77 -4.74
CA GLY A 259 12.92 -12.04 -5.75
C GLY A 259 13.43 -10.78 -6.44
N LEU A 260 14.63 -10.85 -7.02
CA LEU A 260 15.18 -9.82 -7.91
C LEU A 260 14.22 -9.57 -9.08
N ARG A 261 13.89 -8.30 -9.37
CA ARG A 261 13.04 -7.90 -10.52
C ARG A 261 11.67 -8.59 -10.56
N THR A 262 11.03 -8.75 -9.40
CA THR A 262 9.70 -9.38 -9.28
C THR A 262 8.53 -8.41 -9.36
N ALA A 263 7.37 -8.92 -9.76
CA ALA A 263 6.11 -8.19 -9.82
C ALA A 263 4.99 -8.96 -9.10
N ALA A 264 4.45 -8.43 -8.00
CA ALA A 264 3.31 -8.98 -7.28
C ALA A 264 2.14 -7.98 -7.28
N PHE A 265 1.01 -8.35 -7.89
CA PHE A 265 -0.16 -7.48 -8.07
C PHE A 265 -1.45 -8.19 -7.66
N GLY A 266 -2.00 -7.85 -6.49
CA GLY A 266 -3.23 -8.45 -5.94
C GLY A 266 -3.21 -8.54 -4.43
N TYR A 267 -4.36 -8.81 -3.81
CA TYR A 267 -4.40 -9.12 -2.38
C TYR A 267 -3.65 -10.43 -2.11
N ASN A 268 -2.68 -10.43 -1.20
CA ASN A 268 -1.84 -11.61 -0.89
C ASN A 268 -1.14 -12.25 -2.11
N ALA A 269 -0.94 -11.51 -3.22
CA ALA A 269 -0.15 -11.97 -4.36
C ALA A 269 1.34 -12.11 -3.95
N ARG A 270 2.01 -13.20 -4.34
CA ARG A 270 3.39 -13.52 -3.91
C ARG A 270 4.31 -13.85 -5.07
N ALA A 271 5.21 -12.94 -5.40
CA ALA A 271 6.31 -13.15 -6.35
C ALA A 271 7.62 -13.37 -5.57
N LEU A 272 8.03 -14.63 -5.44
CA LEU A 272 9.13 -15.04 -4.54
C LEU A 272 10.41 -15.42 -5.28
N GLY A 273 10.32 -16.04 -6.45
CA GLY A 273 11.48 -16.37 -7.28
C GLY A 273 12.02 -15.17 -8.04
N ASP A 274 13.33 -15.14 -8.33
CA ASP A 274 13.90 -14.07 -9.16
C ASP A 274 13.21 -14.02 -10.53
N TYR A 275 12.95 -12.81 -11.04
CA TYR A 275 12.22 -12.52 -12.28
C TYR A 275 10.76 -12.97 -12.31
N SER A 276 10.19 -13.43 -11.18
CA SER A 276 8.82 -13.95 -11.16
C SER A 276 7.74 -12.87 -11.19
N SER A 277 6.57 -13.24 -11.71
CA SER A 277 5.40 -12.37 -11.85
C SER A 277 4.15 -13.05 -11.31
N ALA A 278 3.54 -12.49 -10.26
CA ALA A 278 2.30 -12.95 -9.63
C ALA A 278 1.21 -11.87 -9.78
N PHE A 279 0.17 -12.16 -10.53
CA PHE A 279 -0.94 -11.25 -10.82
C PHE A 279 -2.28 -11.93 -10.50
N GLY A 280 -3.05 -11.34 -9.58
CA GLY A 280 -4.31 -11.88 -9.07
C GLY A 280 -4.25 -12.07 -7.55
N ALA A 281 -5.42 -12.04 -6.90
CA ALA A 281 -5.50 -12.29 -5.47
C ALA A 281 -5.04 -13.73 -5.16
N ASP A 282 -4.22 -13.90 -4.12
CA ASP A 282 -3.67 -15.20 -3.72
C ASP A 282 -2.91 -15.93 -4.84
N SER A 283 -2.30 -15.20 -5.79
CA SER A 283 -1.41 -15.78 -6.80
C SER A 283 -0.01 -16.05 -6.22
N TYR A 284 0.64 -17.14 -6.64
CA TYR A 284 1.94 -17.60 -6.15
C TYR A 284 2.89 -17.86 -7.33
N ALA A 285 3.87 -16.98 -7.55
CA ALA A 285 4.96 -17.16 -8.51
C ALA A 285 6.27 -17.42 -7.74
N ILE A 286 6.53 -18.70 -7.44
CA ILE A 286 7.60 -19.14 -6.53
C ILE A 286 8.88 -19.47 -7.28
N GLY A 287 8.78 -20.04 -8.49
CA GLY A 287 9.94 -20.42 -9.30
C GLY A 287 10.68 -19.22 -9.87
N ARG A 288 11.98 -19.40 -10.16
CA ARG A 288 12.78 -18.44 -10.95
C ARG A 288 12.16 -18.29 -12.34
N GLU A 289 12.01 -17.07 -12.85
CA GLU A 289 11.34 -16.76 -14.14
C GLU A 289 9.87 -17.26 -14.23
N SER A 290 9.22 -17.56 -13.11
CA SER A 290 7.84 -18.09 -13.11
C SER A 290 6.75 -17.02 -13.27
N ALA A 291 5.59 -17.43 -13.78
CA ALA A 291 4.50 -16.53 -14.16
C ALA A 291 3.14 -17.08 -13.69
N ALA A 292 2.59 -16.51 -12.61
CA ALA A 292 1.25 -16.83 -12.10
C ALA A 292 0.25 -15.69 -12.39
N PHE A 293 -0.77 -15.95 -13.21
CA PHE A 293 -1.78 -14.97 -13.63
C PHE A 293 -3.20 -15.51 -13.42
N GLY A 294 -3.80 -15.20 -12.28
CA GLY A 294 -5.16 -15.62 -11.91
C GLY A 294 -5.38 -15.53 -10.39
N ASN A 295 -6.63 -15.67 -9.94
CA ASN A 295 -6.88 -15.87 -8.52
C ASN A 295 -6.43 -17.28 -8.12
N GLY A 296 -5.61 -17.43 -7.08
CA GLY A 296 -5.10 -18.74 -6.67
C GLY A 296 -4.04 -19.39 -7.59
N ALA A 297 -3.73 -18.78 -8.75
CA ALA A 297 -2.77 -19.33 -9.71
C ALA A 297 -1.40 -19.61 -9.07
N ASN A 298 -0.85 -20.81 -9.28
CA ASN A 298 0.35 -21.31 -8.61
C ASN A 298 1.40 -21.78 -9.63
N SER A 299 2.45 -20.99 -9.80
CA SER A 299 3.57 -21.22 -10.70
C SER A 299 4.83 -21.42 -9.84
N SER A 300 5.13 -22.67 -9.49
CA SER A 300 6.20 -23.00 -8.53
C SER A 300 7.48 -23.55 -9.17
N GLY A 301 7.38 -24.11 -10.38
CA GLY A 301 8.53 -24.56 -11.15
C GLY A 301 9.36 -23.40 -11.73
N GLU A 302 10.65 -23.63 -11.94
CA GLU A 302 11.51 -22.70 -12.69
C GLU A 302 11.01 -22.56 -14.14
N ALA A 303 10.97 -21.32 -14.66
CA ALA A 303 10.41 -20.96 -15.97
C ALA A 303 8.98 -21.50 -16.21
N SER A 304 8.22 -21.81 -15.15
CA SER A 304 6.84 -22.28 -15.24
C SER A 304 5.86 -21.14 -15.51
N VAL A 305 4.70 -21.49 -16.05
CA VAL A 305 3.63 -20.54 -16.39
C VAL A 305 2.29 -21.12 -15.94
N ALA A 306 1.58 -20.44 -15.05
CA ALA A 306 0.22 -20.76 -14.61
C ALA A 306 -0.73 -19.58 -14.90
N ILE A 307 -1.69 -19.75 -15.81
CA ILE A 307 -2.63 -18.69 -16.24
C ILE A 307 -4.07 -19.20 -16.12
N GLY A 308 -4.84 -18.63 -15.20
CA GLY A 308 -6.21 -19.02 -14.90
C GLY A 308 -6.49 -19.07 -13.40
N THR A 309 -7.76 -19.04 -13.02
CA THR A 309 -8.15 -19.26 -11.61
C THR A 309 -7.75 -20.67 -11.19
N ASP A 310 -6.97 -20.79 -10.12
CA ASP A 310 -6.44 -22.05 -9.58
C ASP A 310 -5.69 -22.90 -10.63
N ALA A 311 -5.03 -22.25 -11.60
CA ALA A 311 -4.09 -22.92 -12.50
C ALA A 311 -2.80 -23.31 -11.78
N GLU A 312 -2.27 -24.51 -12.00
CA GLU A 312 -1.11 -25.07 -11.29
C GLU A 312 -0.01 -25.53 -12.26
N ALA A 313 1.19 -24.97 -12.11
CA ALA A 313 2.40 -25.39 -12.83
C ALA A 313 3.54 -25.63 -11.83
N PHE A 314 3.82 -26.90 -11.54
CA PHE A 314 4.66 -27.28 -10.39
C PHE A 314 6.16 -27.39 -10.67
N GLU A 315 6.53 -27.77 -11.89
CA GLU A 315 7.90 -28.22 -12.19
C GLU A 315 8.57 -27.40 -13.32
N LEU A 316 9.87 -27.65 -13.56
CA LEU A 316 10.68 -26.93 -14.55
C LEU A 316 9.98 -26.86 -15.93
N GLY A 317 9.73 -25.65 -16.40
CA GLY A 317 9.11 -25.39 -17.71
C GLY A 317 7.65 -25.84 -17.84
N ALA A 318 6.98 -26.22 -16.75
CA ALA A 318 5.58 -26.62 -16.77
C ALA A 318 4.68 -25.43 -17.19
N THR A 319 3.70 -25.68 -18.06
CA THR A 319 2.79 -24.66 -18.58
C THR A 319 1.34 -25.08 -18.36
N ALA A 320 0.62 -24.37 -17.50
CA ALA A 320 -0.80 -24.54 -17.21
C ALA A 320 -1.60 -23.30 -17.64
N VAL A 321 -2.57 -23.46 -18.56
CA VAL A 321 -3.39 -22.34 -19.07
C VAL A 321 -4.87 -22.73 -19.12
N GLY A 322 -5.64 -22.28 -18.14
CA GLY A 322 -7.06 -22.58 -17.96
C GLY A 322 -7.42 -22.52 -16.48
N ASN A 323 -8.71 -22.36 -16.17
CA ASN A 323 -9.17 -22.53 -14.79
C ASN A 323 -9.03 -24.00 -14.38
N GLU A 324 -8.37 -24.25 -13.25
CA GLU A 324 -8.03 -25.59 -12.75
C GLU A 324 -7.18 -26.44 -13.73
N ALA A 325 -6.46 -25.80 -14.65
CA ALA A 325 -5.45 -26.45 -15.49
C ALA A 325 -4.24 -26.85 -14.64
N SER A 326 -3.79 -28.10 -14.75
CA SER A 326 -2.72 -28.67 -13.91
C SER A 326 -1.61 -29.29 -14.75
N ALA A 327 -0.39 -28.74 -14.66
CA ALA A 327 0.83 -29.21 -15.31
C ALA A 327 1.83 -29.64 -14.21
N ASN A 328 1.84 -30.95 -13.92
CA ASN A 328 2.43 -31.50 -12.70
C ASN A 328 3.91 -31.85 -12.78
N GLN A 329 4.50 -31.84 -13.97
CA GLN A 329 5.82 -32.41 -14.22
C GLN A 329 6.68 -31.57 -15.16
N VAL A 330 7.97 -31.91 -15.20
CA VAL A 330 8.98 -31.23 -16.02
C VAL A 330 8.55 -31.19 -17.50
N PHE A 331 8.56 -29.99 -18.08
CA PHE A 331 8.11 -29.67 -19.45
C PHE A 331 6.68 -30.10 -19.81
N SER A 332 5.84 -30.43 -18.83
CA SER A 332 4.44 -30.77 -19.07
C SER A 332 3.63 -29.53 -19.49
N THR A 333 2.67 -29.71 -20.40
CA THR A 333 1.82 -28.64 -20.95
C THR A 333 0.36 -29.01 -20.80
N SER A 334 -0.42 -28.19 -20.12
CA SER A 334 -1.84 -28.39 -19.82
C SER A 334 -2.63 -27.14 -20.18
N ILE A 335 -3.47 -27.19 -21.22
CA ILE A 335 -4.22 -26.03 -21.70
C ILE A 335 -5.71 -26.38 -21.86
N GLY A 336 -6.55 -25.85 -20.97
CA GLY A 336 -7.99 -26.11 -20.93
C GLY A 336 -8.55 -26.05 -19.52
N PHE A 337 -9.88 -25.92 -19.41
CA PHE A 337 -10.58 -26.06 -18.13
C PHE A 337 -10.41 -27.49 -17.58
N GLU A 338 -9.96 -27.64 -16.34
CA GLU A 338 -9.67 -28.94 -15.70
C GLU A 338 -8.75 -29.87 -16.55
N SER A 339 -7.87 -29.32 -17.40
CA SER A 339 -6.89 -30.14 -18.14
C SER A 339 -5.76 -30.60 -17.22
N ARG A 340 -5.19 -31.80 -17.45
CA ARG A 340 -4.18 -32.40 -16.58
C ARG A 340 -3.05 -33.05 -17.38
N ALA A 341 -1.83 -32.57 -17.21
CA ALA A 341 -0.62 -33.27 -17.64
C ALA A 341 0.11 -33.79 -16.40
N ASN A 342 0.18 -35.10 -16.23
CA ASN A 342 0.61 -35.76 -14.98
C ASN A 342 2.02 -36.37 -15.05
N ASP A 343 2.62 -36.46 -16.24
CA ASP A 343 3.95 -37.05 -16.47
C ASP A 343 4.87 -36.10 -17.27
N VAL A 344 6.17 -36.41 -17.30
CA VAL A 344 7.23 -35.63 -17.96
C VAL A 344 6.89 -35.41 -19.44
N GLY A 345 7.02 -34.17 -19.91
CA GLY A 345 6.74 -33.81 -21.30
C GLY A 345 5.29 -34.05 -21.79
N GLY A 346 4.38 -34.44 -20.90
CA GLY A 346 2.98 -34.75 -21.26
C GLY A 346 2.24 -33.49 -21.76
N VAL A 347 1.42 -33.66 -22.79
CA VAL A 347 0.69 -32.56 -23.46
C VAL A 347 -0.81 -32.82 -23.41
N ALA A 348 -1.54 -32.06 -22.59
CA ALA A 348 -2.99 -32.12 -22.46
C ALA A 348 -3.63 -30.82 -22.99
N LEU A 349 -4.27 -30.87 -24.16
CA LEU A 349 -4.86 -29.68 -24.82
C LEU A 349 -6.37 -29.86 -25.05
N GLY A 350 -7.18 -29.20 -24.23
CA GLY A 350 -8.63 -29.25 -24.26
C GLY A 350 -9.23 -29.35 -22.87
N GLY A 351 -10.48 -28.91 -22.70
CA GLY A 351 -11.16 -29.06 -21.41
C GLY A 351 -11.29 -30.54 -21.03
N TRP A 352 -10.94 -30.89 -19.80
CA TRP A 352 -10.86 -32.27 -19.29
C TRP A 352 -9.89 -33.19 -20.05
N ALA A 353 -8.92 -32.66 -20.82
CA ALA A 353 -7.89 -33.50 -21.45
C ALA A 353 -6.90 -34.01 -20.37
N ILE A 354 -6.51 -35.29 -20.45
CA ILE A 354 -5.63 -35.94 -19.46
C ILE A 354 -4.48 -36.66 -20.17
N ALA A 355 -3.24 -36.25 -19.89
CA ALA A 355 -2.03 -36.91 -20.34
C ALA A 355 -1.29 -37.53 -19.14
N THR A 356 -1.31 -38.86 -19.01
CA THR A 356 -0.81 -39.57 -17.80
C THR A 356 0.52 -40.30 -17.98
N GLY A 357 1.00 -40.48 -19.22
CA GLY A 357 2.30 -41.12 -19.47
C GLY A 357 3.37 -40.16 -19.98
N ASP A 358 4.64 -40.50 -19.73
CA ASP A 358 5.83 -39.80 -20.23
C ASP A 358 5.74 -39.56 -21.75
N GLY A 359 5.91 -38.30 -22.15
CA GLY A 359 5.80 -37.83 -23.53
C GLY A 359 4.42 -38.02 -24.19
N SER A 360 3.37 -38.38 -23.46
CA SER A 360 2.05 -38.66 -24.03
C SER A 360 1.28 -37.39 -24.42
N ILE A 361 0.44 -37.49 -25.45
CA ILE A 361 -0.24 -36.37 -26.10
C ILE A 361 -1.74 -36.62 -26.12
N ALA A 362 -2.52 -35.85 -25.35
CA ALA A 362 -3.97 -35.88 -25.31
C ALA A 362 -4.55 -34.53 -25.81
N ILE A 363 -5.10 -34.50 -27.03
CA ILE A 363 -5.61 -33.27 -27.68
C ILE A 363 -7.09 -33.44 -28.03
N GLY A 364 -7.94 -32.71 -27.32
CA GLY A 364 -9.40 -32.71 -27.50
C GLY A 364 -10.13 -32.67 -26.16
N ARG A 365 -11.41 -32.28 -26.19
CA ARG A 365 -12.24 -32.28 -24.98
C ARG A 365 -12.39 -33.71 -24.45
N GLY A 366 -11.89 -33.97 -23.25
CA GLY A 366 -11.89 -35.31 -22.64
C GLY A 366 -11.04 -36.34 -23.38
N ALA A 367 -10.01 -35.92 -24.12
CA ALA A 367 -9.01 -36.86 -24.66
C ALA A 367 -8.14 -37.41 -23.53
N GLU A 368 -7.81 -38.69 -23.54
CA GLU A 368 -7.09 -39.35 -22.45
C GLU A 368 -6.03 -40.34 -22.93
N THR A 369 -4.82 -40.23 -22.39
CA THR A 369 -3.72 -41.18 -22.57
C THR A 369 -3.26 -41.74 -21.23
N LEU A 370 -3.16 -43.07 -21.13
CA LEU A 370 -2.78 -43.76 -19.87
C LEU A 370 -1.30 -44.13 -19.76
N PHE A 371 -0.58 -44.23 -20.88
CA PHE A 371 0.78 -44.78 -20.93
C PHE A 371 1.75 -43.93 -21.76
N GLY A 372 3.06 -44.19 -21.61
CA GLY A 372 4.13 -43.45 -22.27
C GLY A 372 4.06 -43.51 -23.81
N ASN A 373 4.48 -42.41 -24.45
CA ASN A 373 4.43 -42.17 -25.90
C ASN A 373 3.05 -42.32 -26.57
N ALA A 374 1.97 -42.47 -25.79
CA ALA A 374 0.61 -42.61 -26.32
C ALA A 374 0.10 -41.28 -26.91
N ILE A 375 -0.70 -41.36 -27.98
CA ILE A 375 -1.26 -40.20 -28.69
C ILE A 375 -2.78 -40.37 -28.83
N ALA A 376 -3.57 -39.53 -28.15
CA ALA A 376 -5.01 -39.43 -28.30
C ALA A 376 -5.41 -38.05 -28.87
N ILE A 377 -5.87 -37.99 -30.12
CA ILE A 377 -6.26 -36.74 -30.79
C ILE A 377 -7.72 -36.81 -31.25
N GLY A 378 -8.61 -36.17 -30.49
CA GLY A 378 -10.04 -36.10 -30.76
C GLY A 378 -10.86 -35.92 -29.48
N ARG A 379 -12.13 -35.50 -29.62
CA ARG A 379 -13.07 -35.47 -28.48
C ARG A 379 -13.29 -36.89 -27.98
N PHE A 380 -12.98 -37.15 -26.71
CA PHE A 380 -13.02 -38.50 -26.12
C PHE A 380 -12.16 -39.55 -26.86
N ALA A 381 -11.09 -39.14 -27.54
CA ALA A 381 -10.08 -40.10 -28.00
C ALA A 381 -9.39 -40.71 -26.77
N PHE A 382 -9.13 -42.01 -26.79
CA PHE A 382 -8.62 -42.77 -25.64
C PHE A 382 -7.47 -43.68 -26.05
N THR A 383 -6.42 -43.76 -25.24
CA THR A 383 -5.28 -44.65 -25.49
C THR A 383 -4.84 -45.36 -24.22
N ALA A 384 -4.99 -46.69 -24.24
CA ALA A 384 -4.61 -47.60 -23.17
C ALA A 384 -3.49 -48.59 -23.55
N GLY A 385 -3.03 -48.57 -24.80
CA GLY A 385 -1.78 -49.25 -25.19
C GLY A 385 -0.55 -48.35 -25.01
N VAL A 386 0.58 -48.94 -24.64
CA VAL A 386 1.91 -48.30 -24.72
C VAL A 386 2.22 -47.98 -26.19
N ASN A 387 2.74 -46.78 -26.47
CA ASN A 387 2.94 -46.27 -27.85
C ASN A 387 1.66 -46.22 -28.72
N GLY A 388 0.46 -46.39 -28.14
CA GLY A 388 -0.79 -46.41 -28.92
C GLY A 388 -1.07 -45.06 -29.58
N THR A 389 -1.78 -45.07 -30.71
CA THR A 389 -2.16 -43.86 -31.44
C THR A 389 -3.64 -43.91 -31.82
N ALA A 390 -4.48 -43.09 -31.17
CA ALA A 390 -5.89 -42.92 -31.44
C ALA A 390 -6.18 -41.51 -32.02
N ILE A 391 -6.62 -41.42 -33.28
CA ILE A 391 -6.91 -40.15 -33.96
C ILE A 391 -8.34 -40.15 -34.51
N GLY A 392 -9.22 -39.42 -33.86
CA GLY A 392 -10.63 -39.28 -34.18
C GLY A 392 -11.50 -39.08 -32.95
N SER A 393 -12.72 -38.55 -33.11
CA SER A 393 -13.65 -38.49 -31.97
C SER A 393 -14.01 -39.92 -31.54
N SER A 394 -13.85 -40.21 -30.26
CA SER A 394 -14.07 -41.55 -29.68
C SER A 394 -13.20 -42.67 -30.27
N ALA A 395 -12.08 -42.35 -30.94
CA ALA A 395 -11.10 -43.37 -31.35
C ALA A 395 -10.43 -43.99 -30.12
N GLY A 396 -10.25 -45.31 -30.13
CA GLY A 396 -9.62 -46.09 -29.08
C GLY A 396 -8.42 -46.89 -29.59
N ALA A 397 -7.28 -46.78 -28.92
CA ALA A 397 -6.12 -47.63 -29.14
C ALA A 397 -5.75 -48.29 -27.81
N SER A 398 -6.32 -49.47 -27.55
CA SER A 398 -6.18 -50.20 -26.29
C SER A 398 -5.14 -51.32 -26.32
N GLY A 399 -4.68 -51.74 -27.51
CA GLY A 399 -3.53 -52.62 -27.66
C GLY A 399 -2.20 -51.86 -27.75
N ASP A 400 -1.13 -52.41 -27.16
CA ASP A 400 0.24 -51.87 -27.28
C ASP A 400 0.68 -51.79 -28.75
N ASP A 401 1.38 -50.71 -29.14
CA ASP A 401 1.69 -50.34 -30.53
C ASP A 401 0.45 -50.25 -31.45
N GLY A 402 -0.77 -50.20 -30.90
CA GLY A 402 -2.03 -50.16 -31.65
C GLY A 402 -2.29 -48.78 -32.28
N THR A 403 -2.75 -48.75 -33.53
CA THR A 403 -3.08 -47.51 -34.24
C THR A 403 -4.54 -47.51 -34.69
N ALA A 404 -5.33 -46.54 -34.25
CA ALA A 404 -6.72 -46.32 -34.62
C ALA A 404 -6.96 -44.93 -35.21
N VAL A 405 -7.45 -44.85 -36.44
CA VAL A 405 -7.70 -43.58 -37.16
C VAL A 405 -9.11 -43.55 -37.73
N GLY A 406 -9.99 -42.74 -37.15
CA GLY A 406 -11.39 -42.61 -37.54
C GLY A 406 -12.33 -42.30 -36.37
N TYR A 407 -13.58 -41.98 -36.68
CA TYR A 407 -14.63 -41.86 -35.64
C TYR A 407 -14.92 -43.25 -35.06
N ALA A 408 -14.85 -43.40 -33.74
CA ALA A 408 -15.13 -44.66 -33.04
C ALA A 408 -14.35 -45.88 -33.60
N SER A 409 -13.15 -45.69 -34.13
CA SER A 409 -12.25 -46.79 -34.50
C SER A 409 -11.60 -47.41 -33.26
N GLU A 410 -11.45 -48.73 -33.20
CA GLU A 410 -10.93 -49.44 -32.02
C GLU A 410 -9.82 -50.44 -32.38
N ALA A 411 -8.59 -50.13 -31.98
CA ALA A 411 -7.40 -50.97 -32.13
C ALA A 411 -7.03 -51.64 -30.80
N SER A 412 -7.72 -52.75 -30.46
CA SER A 412 -7.51 -53.48 -29.20
C SER A 412 -6.45 -54.57 -29.28
N GLY A 413 -6.09 -55.04 -30.47
CA GLY A 413 -5.00 -56.00 -30.64
C GLY A 413 -3.63 -55.34 -30.48
N GLU A 414 -2.69 -56.01 -29.80
CA GLU A 414 -1.27 -55.60 -29.82
C GLU A 414 -0.79 -55.50 -31.28
N LYS A 415 -0.12 -54.41 -31.66
CA LYS A 415 0.35 -54.09 -33.02
C LYS A 415 -0.76 -54.06 -34.08
N SER A 416 -2.02 -53.88 -33.67
CA SER A 416 -3.15 -53.77 -34.60
C SER A 416 -3.18 -52.40 -35.30
N THR A 417 -3.78 -52.34 -36.49
CA THR A 417 -3.91 -51.10 -37.26
C THR A 417 -5.33 -50.96 -37.83
N VAL A 418 -5.97 -49.83 -37.55
CA VAL A 418 -7.36 -49.56 -37.86
C VAL A 418 -7.47 -48.20 -38.54
N VAL A 419 -8.04 -48.14 -39.74
CA VAL A 419 -8.28 -46.90 -40.47
C VAL A 419 -9.68 -46.93 -41.09
N GLY A 420 -10.64 -46.31 -40.40
CA GLY A 420 -12.06 -46.34 -40.77
C GLY A 420 -12.96 -45.79 -39.66
N SER A 421 -14.19 -45.39 -40.02
CA SER A 421 -15.23 -45.09 -39.01
C SER A 421 -15.80 -46.40 -38.47
N GLU A 422 -15.89 -46.56 -37.16
CA GLU A 422 -16.47 -47.73 -36.48
C GLU A 422 -15.81 -49.07 -36.91
N SER A 423 -14.55 -49.05 -37.34
CA SER A 423 -13.79 -50.27 -37.66
C SER A 423 -13.02 -50.77 -36.44
N GLU A 424 -12.81 -52.08 -36.35
CA GLU A 424 -12.22 -52.75 -35.19
C GLU A 424 -11.12 -53.75 -35.60
N ALA A 425 -10.03 -53.80 -34.83
CA ALA A 425 -9.01 -54.82 -34.96
C ALA A 425 -8.61 -55.34 -33.56
N ILE A 426 -9.12 -56.51 -33.20
CA ILE A 426 -8.92 -57.11 -31.86
C ILE A 426 -7.85 -58.21 -31.85
N GLY A 427 -7.45 -58.73 -33.02
CA GLY A 427 -6.41 -59.75 -33.12
C GLY A 427 -5.00 -59.15 -33.01
N TYR A 428 -4.06 -59.87 -32.39
CA TYR A 428 -2.62 -59.53 -32.42
C TYR A 428 -2.16 -59.33 -33.87
N ALA A 429 -1.52 -58.20 -34.15
CA ALA A 429 -1.02 -57.76 -35.45
C ALA A 429 -2.06 -57.87 -36.58
N SER A 430 -3.34 -57.68 -36.26
CA SER A 430 -4.43 -57.65 -37.24
C SER A 430 -4.60 -56.25 -37.85
N SER A 431 -5.28 -56.12 -38.99
CA SER A 431 -5.48 -54.81 -39.63
C SER A 431 -6.84 -54.65 -40.28
N ALA A 432 -7.52 -53.54 -40.02
CA ALA A 432 -8.86 -53.21 -40.52
C ALA A 432 -8.86 -51.85 -41.25
N PHE A 433 -9.23 -51.85 -42.53
CA PHE A 433 -9.25 -50.65 -43.38
C PHE A 433 -10.63 -50.46 -44.04
N GLY A 434 -11.32 -49.38 -43.72
CA GLY A 434 -12.66 -49.06 -44.23
C GLY A 434 -13.73 -49.05 -43.13
N ARG A 435 -14.84 -48.35 -43.37
CA ARG A 435 -15.92 -48.19 -42.38
C ARG A 435 -16.53 -49.54 -41.98
N LEU A 436 -16.64 -49.79 -40.67
CA LEU A 436 -17.15 -51.06 -40.12
C LEU A 436 -16.38 -52.30 -40.65
N SER A 437 -15.08 -52.16 -40.96
CA SER A 437 -14.21 -53.33 -41.19
C SER A 437 -13.81 -53.96 -39.85
N TYR A 438 -13.70 -55.29 -39.83
CA TYR A 438 -13.47 -56.08 -38.63
C TYR A 438 -12.34 -57.09 -38.84
N ALA A 439 -11.25 -56.97 -38.09
CA ALA A 439 -10.09 -57.87 -38.12
C ALA A 439 -9.96 -58.62 -36.78
N GLY A 440 -10.78 -59.66 -36.61
CA GLY A 440 -10.86 -60.44 -35.36
C GLY A 440 -9.71 -61.45 -35.17
N GLY A 441 -9.18 -62.00 -36.26
CA GLY A 441 -8.19 -63.07 -36.19
C GLY A 441 -6.75 -62.61 -35.92
N TYR A 442 -5.94 -63.49 -35.31
CA TYR A 442 -4.48 -63.30 -35.18
C TYR A 442 -3.83 -63.10 -36.56
N LYS A 443 -3.13 -61.98 -36.78
CA LYS A 443 -2.58 -61.57 -38.09
C LYS A 443 -3.59 -61.55 -39.24
N SER A 444 -4.87 -61.28 -38.94
CA SER A 444 -5.90 -61.15 -39.97
C SER A 444 -5.85 -59.78 -40.66
N THR A 445 -6.45 -59.65 -41.84
CA THR A 445 -6.49 -58.37 -42.57
C THR A 445 -7.84 -58.18 -43.26
N ALA A 446 -8.56 -57.11 -42.94
CA ALA A 446 -9.82 -56.73 -43.54
C ALA A 446 -9.68 -55.39 -44.27
N ILE A 447 -9.97 -55.33 -45.57
CA ILE A 447 -9.91 -54.12 -46.39
C ILE A 447 -11.21 -53.97 -47.20
N GLY A 448 -12.03 -52.99 -46.84
CA GLY A 448 -13.33 -52.70 -47.45
C GLY A 448 -14.38 -52.34 -46.40
N SER A 449 -15.41 -51.58 -46.78
CA SER A 449 -16.55 -51.33 -45.86
C SER A 449 -17.22 -52.67 -45.53
N TYR A 450 -17.49 -52.95 -44.26
CA TYR A 450 -18.04 -54.26 -43.81
C TYR A 450 -17.20 -55.48 -44.22
N SER A 451 -15.88 -55.34 -44.36
CA SER A 451 -15.00 -56.50 -44.56
C SER A 451 -14.73 -57.20 -43.23
N GLU A 452 -14.78 -58.53 -43.20
CA GLU A 452 -14.58 -59.35 -41.99
C GLU A 452 -13.44 -60.36 -42.20
N ALA A 453 -12.47 -60.38 -41.29
CA ALA A 453 -11.36 -61.33 -41.27
C ALA A 453 -11.27 -62.00 -39.89
N ASN A 454 -12.06 -63.05 -39.69
CA ASN A 454 -12.41 -63.58 -38.37
C ASN A 454 -11.39 -64.59 -37.81
N PHE A 455 -10.48 -65.12 -38.63
CA PHE A 455 -9.61 -66.24 -38.26
C PHE A 455 -8.11 -65.94 -38.44
N MET A 456 -7.27 -66.79 -37.84
CA MET A 456 -5.82 -66.65 -37.91
C MET A 456 -5.32 -66.61 -39.37
N ASN A 457 -4.51 -65.61 -39.69
CA ASN A 457 -4.01 -65.27 -41.03
C ASN A 457 -5.09 -65.20 -42.12
N SER A 458 -6.37 -64.95 -41.78
CA SER A 458 -7.42 -64.76 -42.80
C SER A 458 -7.32 -63.37 -43.42
N SER A 459 -7.71 -63.21 -44.68
CA SER A 459 -7.67 -61.91 -45.36
C SER A 459 -8.91 -61.64 -46.20
N ALA A 460 -9.63 -60.57 -45.92
CA ALA A 460 -10.78 -60.12 -46.68
C ALA A 460 -10.45 -58.83 -47.44
N PHE A 461 -10.54 -58.86 -48.77
CA PHE A 461 -10.23 -57.74 -49.66
C PHE A 461 -11.44 -57.41 -50.55
N GLY A 462 -12.28 -56.50 -50.10
CA GLY A 462 -13.50 -56.05 -50.77
C GLY A 462 -14.54 -55.57 -49.77
N ALA A 463 -15.46 -54.70 -50.20
CA ALA A 463 -16.62 -54.37 -49.36
C ALA A 463 -17.49 -55.62 -49.15
N GLU A 464 -17.96 -55.86 -47.92
CA GLU A 464 -18.75 -57.06 -47.57
C GLU A 464 -18.02 -58.39 -47.86
N ALA A 465 -16.68 -58.39 -47.94
CA ALA A 465 -15.89 -59.61 -48.11
C ALA A 465 -15.65 -60.28 -46.75
N VAL A 466 -15.84 -61.59 -46.66
CA VAL A 466 -15.82 -62.35 -45.40
C VAL A 466 -14.85 -63.53 -45.50
N ALA A 467 -13.78 -63.49 -44.71
CA ALA A 467 -12.77 -64.54 -44.63
C ALA A 467 -12.90 -65.30 -43.30
N ASP A 468 -13.75 -66.34 -43.31
CA ASP A 468 -14.23 -67.06 -42.12
C ASP A 468 -13.53 -68.42 -41.92
N ALA A 469 -12.24 -68.50 -42.23
CA ALA A 469 -11.43 -69.70 -41.97
C ALA A 469 -9.91 -69.43 -41.87
N LEU A 470 -9.20 -70.35 -41.20
CA LEU A 470 -7.73 -70.32 -41.03
C LEU A 470 -7.01 -70.22 -42.38
N ASN A 471 -6.11 -69.24 -42.52
CA ASN A 471 -5.35 -68.99 -43.76
C ASN A 471 -6.23 -68.83 -45.01
N ALA A 472 -7.48 -68.37 -44.88
CA ALA A 472 -8.40 -68.17 -46.00
C ALA A 472 -8.39 -66.72 -46.51
N VAL A 473 -8.51 -66.55 -47.82
CA VAL A 473 -8.55 -65.24 -48.47
C VAL A 473 -9.88 -65.06 -49.21
N ALA A 474 -10.62 -64.02 -48.92
CA ALA A 474 -11.79 -63.58 -49.68
C ALA A 474 -11.41 -62.37 -50.54
N LEU A 475 -11.53 -62.48 -51.87
CA LEU A 475 -11.01 -61.49 -52.82
C LEU A 475 -12.09 -60.98 -53.79
N GLY A 476 -12.47 -59.72 -53.62
CA GLY A 476 -13.56 -59.03 -54.30
C GLY A 476 -14.73 -58.77 -53.34
N ALA A 477 -15.55 -57.76 -53.63
CA ALA A 477 -16.72 -57.44 -52.80
C ALA A 477 -17.70 -58.63 -52.69
N TYR A 478 -18.37 -58.82 -51.55
CA TYR A 478 -19.28 -59.95 -51.30
C TYR A 478 -18.66 -61.35 -51.50
N SER A 479 -17.32 -61.49 -51.43
CA SER A 479 -16.68 -62.81 -51.53
C SER A 479 -16.64 -63.48 -50.18
N VAL A 480 -16.91 -64.78 -50.12
CA VAL A 480 -16.95 -65.54 -48.86
C VAL A 480 -15.97 -66.70 -48.92
N ALA A 481 -15.09 -66.81 -47.93
CA ALA A 481 -14.04 -67.83 -47.84
C ALA A 481 -14.15 -68.66 -46.54
N ILE A 482 -15.05 -69.65 -46.54
CA ILE A 482 -15.35 -70.54 -45.39
C ILE A 482 -14.46 -71.79 -45.26
N ARG A 483 -13.45 -71.97 -46.13
CA ARG A 483 -12.58 -73.17 -46.12
C ARG A 483 -11.13 -72.79 -45.85
N ALA A 484 -10.52 -73.46 -44.87
CA ALA A 484 -9.14 -73.21 -44.50
C ALA A 484 -8.16 -73.43 -45.67
N ASN A 485 -7.12 -72.61 -45.74
CA ASN A 485 -6.09 -72.61 -46.79
C ASN A 485 -6.69 -72.48 -48.22
N THR A 486 -7.58 -71.52 -48.44
CA THR A 486 -8.16 -71.25 -49.77
C THR A 486 -8.17 -69.77 -50.14
N VAL A 487 -8.27 -69.49 -51.44
CA VAL A 487 -8.66 -68.19 -51.96
C VAL A 487 -10.05 -68.35 -52.59
N SER A 488 -11.04 -67.61 -52.08
CA SER A 488 -12.35 -67.44 -52.71
C SER A 488 -12.38 -66.12 -53.46
N ILE A 489 -12.84 -66.15 -54.70
CA ILE A 489 -12.98 -64.96 -55.56
C ILE A 489 -14.45 -64.56 -55.79
N GLY A 490 -15.37 -65.07 -54.96
CA GLY A 490 -16.81 -64.84 -55.06
C GLY A 490 -17.56 -65.54 -53.93
N ASP A 491 -18.82 -65.87 -54.17
CA ASP A 491 -19.66 -66.71 -53.31
C ASP A 491 -20.49 -67.67 -54.18
N VAL A 492 -21.20 -68.63 -53.56
CA VAL A 492 -22.02 -69.63 -54.25
C VAL A 492 -23.12 -68.96 -55.07
N GLY A 493 -23.15 -69.21 -56.38
CA GLY A 493 -24.05 -68.55 -57.33
C GLY A 493 -23.65 -67.10 -57.69
N SER A 494 -22.51 -66.63 -57.20
CA SER A 494 -21.87 -65.35 -57.53
C SER A 494 -20.37 -65.56 -57.86
N GLU A 495 -20.08 -66.64 -58.58
CA GLU A 495 -18.73 -67.01 -58.99
C GLU A 495 -18.14 -65.98 -59.97
N ARG A 496 -16.81 -65.78 -59.90
CA ARG A 496 -16.08 -64.90 -60.82
C ARG A 496 -15.16 -65.68 -61.73
N GLN A 497 -14.98 -65.17 -62.95
CA GLN A 497 -13.98 -65.68 -63.88
C GLN A 497 -12.60 -65.13 -63.54
N LEU A 498 -11.59 -66.00 -63.50
CA LEU A 498 -10.19 -65.59 -63.45
C LEU A 498 -9.68 -65.39 -64.88
N VAL A 499 -9.57 -64.13 -65.31
CA VAL A 499 -9.11 -63.74 -66.66
C VAL A 499 -7.62 -63.41 -66.67
N ASN A 500 -7.02 -63.32 -67.88
CA ASN A 500 -5.59 -63.06 -68.10
C ASN A 500 -4.63 -64.11 -67.49
N LEU A 501 -5.11 -65.35 -67.31
CA LEU A 501 -4.31 -66.46 -66.80
C LEU A 501 -3.40 -67.05 -67.88
N ALA A 502 -2.08 -66.90 -67.70
CA ALA A 502 -1.06 -67.56 -68.54
C ALA A 502 -1.11 -69.09 -68.38
N PRO A 503 -0.62 -69.87 -69.37
CA PRO A 503 -0.58 -71.33 -69.25
C PRO A 503 0.28 -71.80 -68.07
N GLY A 504 -0.27 -72.68 -67.22
CA GLY A 504 0.47 -73.33 -66.14
C GLY A 504 1.57 -74.27 -66.65
N THR A 505 2.67 -74.38 -65.92
CA THR A 505 3.87 -75.15 -66.28
C THR A 505 4.27 -76.19 -65.24
N GLN A 506 3.82 -76.02 -63.99
CA GLN A 506 4.07 -76.91 -62.86
C GLN A 506 2.78 -77.60 -62.39
N GLY A 507 2.92 -78.69 -61.61
CA GLY A 507 1.77 -79.48 -61.13
C GLY A 507 0.83 -78.79 -60.15
N THR A 508 1.15 -77.57 -59.70
CA THR A 508 0.33 -76.73 -58.81
C THR A 508 -0.14 -75.43 -59.47
N ASP A 509 0.18 -75.22 -60.76
CA ASP A 509 -0.26 -74.02 -61.48
C ASP A 509 -1.73 -74.16 -61.91
N ALA A 510 -2.45 -73.04 -62.00
CA ALA A 510 -3.80 -73.03 -62.53
C ALA A 510 -3.80 -73.27 -64.06
N VAL A 511 -4.71 -74.13 -64.52
CA VAL A 511 -4.87 -74.48 -65.94
C VAL A 511 -5.80 -73.46 -66.61
N ASN A 512 -5.38 -72.87 -67.72
CA ASN A 512 -6.25 -71.97 -68.49
C ASN A 512 -7.06 -72.71 -69.57
N LEU A 513 -8.08 -72.05 -70.13
CA LEU A 513 -8.97 -72.65 -71.13
C LEU A 513 -8.24 -73.16 -72.38
N ASN A 514 -7.15 -72.51 -72.81
CA ASN A 514 -6.38 -72.97 -73.96
C ASN A 514 -5.69 -74.31 -73.69
N GLN A 515 -5.14 -74.51 -72.50
CA GLN A 515 -4.55 -75.80 -72.10
C GLN A 515 -5.60 -76.90 -71.99
N LEU A 516 -6.77 -76.60 -71.41
CA LEU A 516 -7.87 -77.55 -71.33
C LEU A 516 -8.37 -77.95 -72.73
N ASN A 517 -8.53 -76.98 -73.64
CA ASN A 517 -8.91 -77.21 -75.03
C ASN A 517 -7.88 -78.05 -75.80
N VAL A 518 -6.59 -77.94 -75.48
CA VAL A 518 -5.58 -78.84 -76.07
C VAL A 518 -5.83 -80.28 -75.64
N VAL A 519 -6.13 -80.54 -74.37
CA VAL A 519 -6.40 -81.91 -73.87
C VAL A 519 -7.74 -82.45 -74.41
N SER A 520 -8.79 -81.64 -74.44
CA SER A 520 -10.13 -82.07 -74.87
C SER A 520 -10.25 -82.37 -76.37
N ASN A 521 -9.24 -82.01 -77.17
CA ASN A 521 -9.17 -82.34 -78.61
C ASN A 521 -8.36 -83.62 -78.89
N VAL A 522 -7.86 -84.32 -77.85
CA VAL A 522 -7.13 -85.60 -77.94
C VAL A 522 -7.84 -86.73 -77.17
N ALA A 523 -9.00 -86.43 -76.58
CA ALA A 523 -9.90 -87.38 -75.90
C ALA A 523 -11.18 -87.61 -76.73
#